data_AF-A0A0M3DCU5-F1
#
_entry.id   AF-A0A0M3DCU5-F1
#
_cell.length_a   1.000
_cell.length_b   1.000
_cell.length_c   1.000
_cell.angle_alpha   90.00
_cell.angle_beta   90.00
_cell.angle_gamma   90.00
#
_symmetry.space_group_name_H-M   'P 1'
#
loop_
_entity.id
_entity.type
_entity.pdbx_description
1 polymer ?
#
loop_
_entity_poly.entity_id
_entity_poly.type
_entity_poly.pdbx_seq_one_letter_code
_entity_poly.pdbx_strand_id
1 'polypeptide(L)' 'MKIYILKVDLRAVWVHSLKEKRMVVKSITSKLKNKFNISVAEIENQDVHQIITIGVIGISLDQSTCYSN' A
#
# COMPACT_ATOMS: atom_id res chain seq x y z
N MET A 1 21.23 8.59 -3.64
CA MET A 1 20.00 8.44 -2.85
C MET A 1 18.81 8.71 -3.76
N LYS A 2 17.98 7.69 -4.01
CA LYS A 2 16.76 7.81 -4.82
C LYS A 2 15.54 7.55 -3.93
N ILE A 3 14.51 8.37 -4.09
CA ILE A 3 13.23 8.24 -3.38
C ILE A 3 12.18 7.83 -4.41
N TYR A 4 11.41 6.80 -4.07
CA TYR A 4 10.32 6.31 -4.88
C TYR A 4 9.01 6.60 -4.15
N ILE A 5 8.04 7.11 -4.89
CA ILE A 5 6.70 7.40 -4.41
C ILE A 5 5.73 6.74 -5.38
N LEU A 6 4.80 5.97 -4.84
CA LEU A 6 3.74 5.32 -5.61
C LEU A 6 2.42 5.54 -4.89
N LYS A 7 1.41 5.97 -5.65
CA LYS A 7 0.01 6.02 -5.22
C LYS A 7 -0.74 4.97 -6.03
N VAL A 8 -1.47 4.10 -5.35
CA VAL A 8 -2.29 3.04 -5.97
C VAL A 8 -3.71 3.15 -5.47
N ASP A 9 -4.65 3.26 -6.39
CA ASP A 9 -6.09 3.20 -6.10
C ASP A 9 -6.63 1.80 -6.44
N LEU A 10 -7.22 1.16 -5.44
CA LEU A 10 -7.82 -0.17 -5.53
C LEU A 10 -9.32 -0.05 -5.28
N ARG A 11 -10.11 -0.72 -6.12
CA ARG A 11 -11.56 -0.82 -5.94
C ARG A 11 -11.92 -2.20 -5.38
N ALA A 12 -12.54 -2.20 -4.20
CA ALA A 12 -12.96 -3.39 -3.49
C ALA A 12 -14.49 -3.44 -3.38
N VAL A 13 -15.15 -3.82 -4.47
CA VAL A 13 -16.63 -3.82 -4.60
C VAL A 13 -17.31 -4.81 -3.63
N TRP A 14 -16.58 -5.84 -3.19
CA TRP A 14 -17.05 -6.88 -2.28
C TRP A 14 -16.97 -6.49 -0.78
N VAL A 15 -16.36 -5.35 -0.47
CA VAL A 15 -16.27 -4.87 0.91
C VAL A 15 -17.58 -4.18 1.23
N HIS A 16 -18.22 -4.55 2.35
CA HIS A 16 -19.52 -3.99 2.73
C HIS A 16 -19.45 -3.21 4.05
N SER A 17 -18.29 -3.20 4.72
CA SER A 17 -18.09 -2.43 5.95
C SER A 17 -16.69 -1.80 6.04
N LEU A 18 -16.59 -0.71 6.82
CA LEU A 18 -15.32 -0.07 7.13
C LEU A 18 -14.36 -1.00 7.89
N LYS A 19 -14.90 -1.91 8.70
CA LYS A 19 -14.09 -2.88 9.45
C LYS A 19 -13.41 -3.88 8.51
N GLU A 20 -14.15 -4.42 7.56
CA GLU A 20 -13.61 -5.31 6.52
C GLU A 20 -12.53 -4.61 5.70
N LYS A 21 -12.79 -3.37 5.26
CA LYS A 21 -11.79 -2.54 4.58
C LYS A 21 -10.49 -2.46 5.36
N ARG A 22 -10.56 -2.10 6.65
CA ARG A 22 -9.38 -1.99 7.52
C ARG A 22 -8.63 -3.31 7.64
N MET A 23 -9.31 -4.45 7.65
CA MET A 23 -8.64 -5.76 7.65
C MET A 23 -7.91 -6.03 6.33
N VAL A 24 -8.52 -5.72 5.19
CA VAL A 24 -7.91 -5.87 3.87
C VAL A 24 -6.67 -4.98 3.74
N VAL A 25 -6.80 -3.69 4.07
CA VAL A 25 -5.69 -2.73 4.07
C VAL A 25 -4.55 -3.21 4.97
N LYS A 26 -4.85 -3.67 6.19
CA LYS A 26 -3.85 -4.20 7.13
C LYS A 26 -3.13 -5.43 6.56
N SER A 27 -3.85 -6.32 5.88
CA SER A 27 -3.25 -7.49 5.23
C SER A 27 -2.28 -7.08 4.11
N ILE A 28 -2.70 -6.17 3.22
CA ILE A 28 -1.88 -5.70 2.10
C ILE A 28 -0.64 -4.97 2.60
N THR A 29 -0.81 -4.01 3.51
CA THR A 29 0.29 -3.22 4.09
C THR A 29 1.30 -4.11 4.81
N SER A 30 0.83 -5.11 5.59
CA SER A 30 1.71 -6.06 6.28
C SER A 30 2.51 -6.92 5.28
N LYS A 31 1.87 -7.49 4.26
CA LYS A 31 2.55 -8.27 3.21
C LYS A 31 3.62 -7.46 2.49
N LEU A 32 3.33 -6.21 2.13
CA LEU A 32 4.26 -5.34 1.44
C LEU A 32 5.46 -4.95 2.31
N LYS A 33 5.22 -4.58 3.58
CA LYS A 33 6.29 -4.27 4.54
C LYS A 33 7.17 -5.48 4.87
N ASN A 34 6.60 -6.69 4.85
CA ASN A 34 7.36 -7.91 5.12
C ASN A 34 8.19 -8.36 3.90
N LYS A 35 7.71 -8.12 2.67
CA LYS A 35 8.42 -8.52 1.45
C LYS A 35 9.48 -7.51 1.02
N PHE A 36 9.24 -6.23 1.27
CA PHE A 36 10.09 -5.13 0.80
C PHE A 36 10.42 -4.16 1.93
N ASN A 37 11.60 -3.58 1.90
CA ASN A 37 12.01 -2.52 2.84
C ASN A 37 11.39 -1.17 2.46
N ILE A 38 10.05 -1.07 2.52
CA ILE A 38 9.27 0.09 2.09
C ILE A 38 8.25 0.52 3.16
N SER A 39 7.91 1.80 3.15
CA SER A 39 6.84 2.37 3.96
C SER A 39 5.53 2.36 3.19
N VAL A 40 4.49 1.75 3.75
CA VAL A 40 3.15 1.66 3.13
C VAL A 40 2.07 2.13 4.10
N ALA A 41 1.14 2.95 3.62
CA ALA A 41 -0.01 3.44 4.38
C ALA A 41 -1.23 3.69 3.48
N GLU A 42 -2.43 3.63 4.05
CA GLU A 42 -3.63 4.15 3.40
C GLU A 42 -3.66 5.68 3.57
N ILE A 43 -3.78 6.41 2.46
CA ILE A 43 -3.61 7.88 2.46
C ILE A 43 -4.90 8.65 2.19
N GLU A 44 -5.94 8.02 1.61
CA GLU A 44 -7.19 8.67 1.23
C GLU A 44 -8.40 7.72 1.37
N ASN A 45 -9.61 8.27 1.19
CA ASN A 45 -10.87 7.53 1.08
C ASN A 45 -11.23 6.67 2.31
N GLN A 46 -10.73 6.98 3.50
CA GLN A 46 -10.92 6.14 4.71
C GLN A 46 -12.40 5.89 5.05
N ASP A 47 -13.29 6.83 4.75
CA ASP A 47 -14.74 6.72 4.99
C ASP A 47 -15.49 5.96 3.89
N VAL A 48 -14.85 5.68 2.76
CA VAL A 48 -15.41 4.90 1.65
C VAL A 48 -14.84 3.48 1.71
N HIS A 49 -15.68 2.50 2.03
CA HIS A 49 -15.22 1.12 2.20
C HIS A 49 -14.88 0.42 0.86
N GLN A 50 -15.42 0.89 -0.26
CA GLN A 50 -15.21 0.30 -1.60
C GLN A 50 -13.95 0.81 -2.31
N ILE A 51 -13.32 1.86 -1.78
CA ILE A 51 -12.14 2.49 -2.39
C ILE A 51 -11.00 2.46 -1.38
N ILE A 52 -9.88 1.88 -1.78
CA ILE A 52 -8.67 1.78 -0.98
C ILE A 52 -7.56 2.52 -1.73
N THR A 53 -7.05 3.60 -1.14
CA THR A 53 -5.94 4.36 -1.73
C THR A 53 -4.69 4.16 -0.88
N ILE A 54 -3.69 3.51 -1.46
CA ILE A 54 -2.44 3.15 -0.79
C ILE A 54 -1.30 4.04 -1.29
N GLY A 55 -0.61 4.68 -0.37
CA GLY A 55 0.67 5.32 -0.58
C GLY A 55 1.82 4.38 -0.21
N VAL A 56 2.80 4.28 -1.09
CA VAL A 56 4.03 3.51 -0.91
C VAL A 56 5.22 4.45 -1.10
N ILE A 57 6.17 4.40 -0.17
CA ILE A 57 7.45 5.13 -0.20
C ILE A 57 8.60 4.16 0.00
N GLY A 58 9.64 4.30 -0.82
CA GLY A 58 10.88 3.54 -0.71
C GLY A 58 12.09 4.44 -0.91
N ILE A 59 13.20 4.12 -0.24
CA ILE A 59 14.49 4.81 -0.42
C ILE A 59 15.51 3.75 -0.80
N SER A 60 16.29 4.01 -1.85
CA SER A 60 17.39 3.14 -2.25
C SER A 60 18.66 3.93 -2.56
N LEU A 61 19.80 3.29 -2.34
CA LEU A 61 21.10 3.81 -2.76
C LEU A 61 21.36 3.50 -4.25
N ASP A 62 20.86 2.36 -4.73
CA ASP A 62 21.07 1.83 -6.09
C ASP A 62 19.74 1.60 -6.83
N GLN A 63 19.76 1.66 -8.17
CA GLN A 63 18.57 1.51 -9.03
C GLN A 63 18.15 0.03 -9.19
N SER A 64 19.07 -0.90 -8.94
CA SER A 64 18.86 -2.35 -9.12
C SER A 64 17.97 -2.99 -8.03
N THR A 65 17.91 -2.41 -6.83
CA THR A 65 17.25 -2.99 -5.66
C THR A 65 15.71 -3.06 -5.78
N CYS A 66 15.12 -2.28 -6.70
CA CYS A 66 13.68 -2.27 -6.92
C CYS A 66 13.15 -3.52 -7.63
N TYR A 67 14.03 -4.33 -8.23
CA TYR A 67 13.70 -5.64 -8.80
C TYR A 67 14.16 -6.73 -7.83
N SER A 68 13.42 -6.95 -6.75
CA SER A 68 13.62 -8.18 -5.98
C SER A 68 13.18 -9.36 -6.86
N ASN A 69 14.13 -10.26 -7.16
CA ASN A 69 13.91 -11.53 -7.88
C ASN A 69 12.69 -12.31 -7.39
#